data_AF-A0A7C8ZHS4-F1
#
_entry.id   AF-A0A7C8ZHS4-F1
#
_cell.length_a   1.000
_cell.length_b   1.000
_cell.length_c   1.000
_cell.angle_alpha   90.00
_cell.angle_beta   90.00
_cell.angle_gamma   90.00
#
_symmetry.space_group_name_H-M   'P 1'
#
loop_
_entity.id
_entity.type
_entity.pdbx_description
1 polymer ?
#
loop_
_entity_poly.entity_id
_entity_poly.type
_entity_poly.pdbx_seq_one_letter_code
_entity_poly.pdbx_strand_id
1 'polypeptide(L)'
;STCGDERIIVFTTNHKDRLDPALLRPGRMDVHIHMSYCTISGFKVLAANYLQIQDHPLYKDLEHLFNQVQVTPAEVAGELMKSDDPEIALRGLIGFLKASRRDNQEQ
;
A
#
# COMPACT_ATOMS: atom_id res chain seq x y z
N SER A 1 2.86 -12.21 -41.95
CA SER A 1 2.42 -12.21 -40.55
C SER A 1 3.64 -12.34 -39.67
N THR A 2 4.04 -11.28 -38.96
CA THR A 2 5.06 -11.42 -37.91
C THR A 2 4.34 -12.09 -36.75
N CYS A 3 4.59 -13.38 -36.55
CA CYS A 3 4.18 -14.10 -35.36
C CYS A 3 5.08 -13.59 -34.24
N GLY A 4 4.73 -12.44 -33.66
CA GLY A 4 5.41 -11.92 -32.48
C GLY A 4 4.98 -12.75 -31.29
N ASP A 5 5.93 -13.33 -30.56
CA ASP A 5 5.66 -13.96 -29.27
C ASP A 5 4.82 -12.99 -28.43
N GLU A 6 3.73 -13.48 -27.85
CA GLU A 6 2.92 -12.72 -26.91
C GLU A 6 3.79 -12.39 -25.68
N ARG A 7 4.18 -11.12 -25.53
CA ARG A 7 5.05 -10.65 -24.44
C ARG A 7 4.37 -9.53 -23.67
N ILE A 8 4.39 -9.65 -22.35
CA ILE A 8 3.99 -8.60 -21.42
C ILE A 8 5.26 -8.01 -20.81
N ILE A 9 5.40 -6.68 -20.87
CA ILE A 9 6.52 -5.96 -20.27
C ILE A 9 5.98 -5.06 -19.16
N VAL A 10 6.54 -5.16 -17.96
CA VAL A 10 6.15 -4.35 -16.80
C VAL A 10 7.26 -3.36 -16.48
N PHE A 11 6.90 -2.08 -16.39
CA PHE A 11 7.78 -1.01 -15.96
C PHE A 11 7.28 -0.41 -14.65
N THR A 12 8.20 0.00 -13.78
CA THR A 12 7.89 0.70 -12.53
C THR A 12 8.64 2.03 -12.48
N THR A 13 8.00 3.07 -11.95
CA THR A 13 8.63 4.38 -11.73
C THR A 13 7.97 5.08 -10.56
N ASN A 14 8.76 5.79 -9.76
CA ASN A 14 8.26 6.69 -8.71
C ASN A 14 7.92 8.08 -9.27
N HIS A 15 8.38 8.41 -10.48
CA HIS A 15 8.25 9.73 -11.10
C HIS A 15 7.74 9.61 -12.54
N LYS A 16 6.44 9.36 -12.70
CA LYS A 16 5.81 9.22 -14.02
C LYS A 16 5.90 10.52 -14.84
N ASP A 17 5.86 11.66 -14.18
CA ASP A 17 5.97 13.01 -14.74
C ASP A 17 7.33 13.30 -15.41
N ARG A 18 8.37 12.54 -15.06
CA ARG A 18 9.71 12.68 -15.65
C ARG A 18 9.93 11.81 -16.89
N LEU A 19 8.96 10.97 -17.26
CA LEU A 19 9.05 10.16 -18.46
C LEU A 19 8.74 10.99 -19.71
N ASP A 20 9.45 10.68 -20.80
CA ASP A 20 9.12 11.25 -22.11
C ASP A 20 7.67 10.87 -22.48
N PRO A 21 6.77 11.85 -22.78
CA PRO A 21 5.39 11.59 -23.17
C PRO A 21 5.27 10.63 -24.37
N ALA A 22 6.28 10.55 -25.23
CA ALA A 22 6.32 9.61 -26.34
C ALA A 22 6.30 8.15 -25.88
N LEU A 23 6.82 7.82 -24.68
CA LEU A 23 6.80 6.47 -24.10
C LEU A 23 5.41 6.06 -23.61
N LEU A 24 4.59 7.04 -23.18
CA LEU A 24 3.24 6.83 -22.64
C LEU A 24 2.16 6.67 -23.74
N ARG A 25 2.55 6.73 -25.02
CA ARG A 25 1.62 6.59 -26.14
C ARG A 25 1.17 5.13 -26.30
N PRO A 26 -0.06 4.91 -26.79
CA PRO A 26 -0.53 3.56 -27.11
C PRO A 26 0.39 2.80 -28.06
N GLY A 27 0.52 1.49 -27.87
CA GLY A 27 1.49 0.61 -28.52
C GLY A 27 2.87 0.59 -27.85
N ARG A 28 3.05 1.31 -26.73
CA ARG A 28 4.25 1.30 -25.90
C ARG A 28 3.88 0.98 -24.44
N MET A 29 3.47 1.98 -23.67
CA MET A 29 2.98 1.81 -22.30
C MET A 29 1.47 2.05 -22.27
N ASP A 30 0.70 1.00 -22.53
CA ASP A 30 -0.76 1.10 -22.71
C ASP A 30 -1.53 1.20 -21.39
N VAL A 31 -1.10 0.45 -20.37
CA VAL A 31 -1.80 0.37 -19.08
C VAL A 31 -0.97 1.05 -17.99
N HIS A 32 -1.60 1.99 -17.28
CA HIS A 32 -0.97 2.71 -16.19
C HIS A 32 -1.72 2.47 -14.88
N ILE A 33 -1.08 1.82 -13.92
CA ILE A 33 -1.61 1.58 -12.58
C ILE A 33 -0.85 2.46 -11.60
N HIS A 34 -1.57 3.29 -10.85
CA HIS A 34 -0.97 4.10 -9.78
C HIS A 34 -0.99 3.33 -8.46
N MET A 35 0.19 2.98 -7.95
CA MET A 35 0.37 2.33 -6.65
C MET A 35 0.44 3.41 -5.56
N SER A 36 -0.70 3.69 -4.93
CA SER A 36 -0.83 4.74 -3.90
C SER A 36 -0.58 4.22 -2.47
N TYR A 37 -0.75 5.10 -1.48
CA TYR A 37 -0.67 4.77 -0.06
C TYR A 37 -1.72 3.72 0.37
N CYS A 38 -1.46 3.07 1.50
CA CYS A 38 -2.31 2.05 2.06
C CYS A 38 -3.64 2.65 2.51
N THR A 39 -4.73 2.12 1.97
CA THR A 39 -6.08 2.43 2.40
C THR A 39 -6.52 1.47 3.49
N ILE A 40 -7.64 1.77 4.17
CA ILE A 40 -8.21 0.81 5.11
C ILE A 40 -8.57 -0.53 4.42
N SER A 41 -9.07 -0.49 3.19
CA SER A 41 -9.35 -1.71 2.44
C SER A 41 -8.07 -2.51 2.14
N GLY A 42 -6.98 -1.82 1.79
CA GLY A 42 -5.65 -2.43 1.63
C GLY A 42 -5.18 -3.07 2.93
N PHE A 43 -5.29 -2.36 4.06
CA PHE A 43 -4.99 -2.91 5.38
C PHE A 43 -5.80 -4.17 5.69
N LYS A 44 -7.12 -4.18 5.45
CA LYS A 44 -7.98 -5.36 5.71
C LYS A 44 -7.51 -6.58 4.93
N VAL A 45 -7.05 -6.40 3.69
CA VAL A 45 -6.43 -7.48 2.89
C VAL A 45 -5.12 -7.95 3.53
N LEU A 46 -4.25 -7.03 3.97
CA LEU A 46 -3.00 -7.39 4.63
C LEU A 46 -3.25 -8.13 5.97
N ALA A 47 -4.21 -7.68 6.76
CA ALA A 47 -4.58 -8.31 8.03
C ALA A 47 -5.16 -9.72 7.81
N ALA A 48 -6.00 -9.90 6.80
CA ALA A 48 -6.49 -11.23 6.42
C ALA A 48 -5.34 -12.15 5.96
N ASN A 49 -4.39 -11.63 5.19
CA ASN A 49 -3.28 -12.43 4.67
C ASN A 49 -2.24 -12.81 5.74
N TYR A 50 -1.86 -11.88 6.61
CA TYR A 50 -0.79 -12.11 7.59
C TYR A 50 -1.29 -12.65 8.93
N LEU A 51 -2.45 -12.19 9.40
CA LEU A 51 -2.97 -12.52 10.72
C LEU A 51 -4.21 -13.44 10.67
N GLN A 52 -4.72 -13.76 9.47
CA GLN A 52 -5.88 -14.62 9.27
C GLN A 52 -7.16 -14.13 9.99
N ILE A 53 -7.28 -12.81 10.17
CA ILE A 53 -8.46 -12.17 10.76
C ILE A 53 -9.27 -11.42 9.71
N GLN A 54 -10.60 -11.42 9.87
CA GLN A 54 -11.52 -10.68 9.01
C GLN A 54 -12.10 -9.43 9.69
N ASP A 55 -12.15 -9.45 11.02
CA ASP A 55 -12.63 -8.34 11.84
C ASP A 55 -11.88 -8.34 13.17
N HIS A 56 -11.80 -7.16 13.79
CA HIS A 56 -11.19 -6.99 15.09
C HIS A 56 -11.73 -5.71 15.75
N PRO A 57 -11.96 -5.68 17.08
CA PRO A 57 -12.45 -4.47 17.77
C PRO A 57 -11.62 -3.20 17.48
N LEU A 58 -10.30 -3.37 17.28
CA LEU A 58 -9.36 -2.29 16.98
C LEU A 58 -9.47 -1.71 15.55
N TYR A 59 -10.25 -2.33 14.65
CA TYR A 59 -10.41 -1.84 13.28
C TYR A 59 -11.05 -0.45 13.24
N LYS A 60 -11.93 -0.13 14.20
CA LYS A 60 -12.55 1.20 14.31
C LYS A 60 -11.51 2.30 14.53
N ASP A 61 -10.53 2.03 15.39
CA ASP A 61 -9.45 2.97 15.67
C ASP A 61 -8.51 3.11 14.48
N LEU A 62 -8.19 1.99 13.82
CA LEU A 62 -7.37 1.98 12.60
C LEU A 62 -8.05 2.72 11.44
N GLU A 63 -9.35 2.55 11.25
CA GLU A 63 -10.16 3.28 10.27
C GLU A 63 -9.99 4.79 10.41
N HIS A 64 -10.00 5.30 11.64
CA HIS A 64 -9.77 6.71 11.89
C HIS A 64 -8.33 7.15 11.58
N LEU A 65 -7.34 6.33 11.93
CA LEU A 65 -5.92 6.64 11.74
C LEU A 65 -5.49 6.62 10.26
N PHE A 66 -5.99 5.66 9.47
CA PHE A 66 -5.71 5.58 8.03
C PHE A 66 -6.24 6.80 7.24
N ASN A 67 -7.23 7.51 7.78
CA ASN A 67 -7.72 8.76 7.20
C ASN A 67 -6.87 9.99 7.55
N GLN A 68 -5.92 9.85 8.48
CA GLN A 68 -5.10 10.96 8.99
C GLN A 68 -3.63 10.88 8.59
N VAL A 69 -3.16 9.71 8.16
CA VAL A 69 -1.74 9.46 7.89
C VAL A 69 -1.60 8.73 6.56
N GLN A 70 -0.65 9.18 5.75
CA GLN A 70 -0.23 8.47 4.55
C GLN A 70 0.88 7.49 4.94
N VAL A 71 0.60 6.19 4.81
CA VAL A 71 1.56 5.11 5.03
C VAL A 71 1.53 4.15 3.86
N THR A 72 2.64 3.55 3.50
CA THR A 72 2.72 2.61 2.39
C THR A 72 2.21 1.22 2.80
N PRO A 73 1.71 0.40 1.85
CA PRO A 73 1.34 -0.99 2.14
C PRO A 73 2.50 -1.81 2.73
N ALA A 74 3.74 -1.50 2.36
CA ALA A 74 4.94 -2.17 2.85
C ALA A 74 5.21 -1.87 4.33
N GLU A 75 5.05 -0.61 4.77
CA GLU A 75 5.19 -0.24 6.18
C GLU A 75 4.12 -0.91 7.04
N VAL A 76 2.86 -0.92 6.58
CA VAL A 76 1.76 -1.61 7.27
C VAL A 76 2.04 -3.10 7.38
N ALA A 77 2.45 -3.75 6.28
CA ALA A 77 2.80 -5.16 6.29
C ALA A 77 3.96 -5.45 7.26
N GLY A 78 5.00 -4.61 7.24
CA GLY A 78 6.15 -4.74 8.14
C GLY A 78 5.77 -4.66 9.61
N GLU A 79 4.80 -3.82 9.97
CA GLU A 79 4.29 -3.72 11.34
C GLU A 79 3.44 -4.92 11.74
N LEU A 80 2.57 -5.41 10.84
CA LEU A 80 1.74 -6.59 11.09
C LEU A 80 2.58 -7.86 11.25
N MET A 81 3.71 -7.98 10.55
CA MET A 81 4.61 -9.12 10.63
C MET A 81 5.44 -9.20 11.91
N LYS A 82 5.38 -8.20 12.80
CA LYS A 82 6.17 -8.20 14.05
C LYS A 82 5.65 -9.20 15.09
N SER A 83 4.41 -9.67 14.95
CA SER A 83 3.80 -10.64 15.85
C SER A 83 2.75 -11.47 15.12
N ASP A 84 2.68 -12.76 15.44
CA ASP A 84 1.62 -13.64 14.96
C ASP A 84 0.32 -13.49 15.79
N ASP A 85 0.38 -12.79 16.94
CA ASP A 85 -0.80 -12.49 17.74
C ASP A 85 -1.51 -11.23 17.18
N PRO A 86 -2.79 -11.35 16.77
CA PRO A 86 -3.49 -10.23 16.15
C PRO A 86 -3.66 -9.01 17.05
N GLU A 87 -3.86 -9.19 18.35
CA GLU A 87 -4.02 -8.07 19.29
C GLU A 87 -2.69 -7.30 19.41
N ILE A 88 -1.57 -8.03 19.56
CA ILE A 88 -0.24 -7.42 19.66
C ILE A 88 0.14 -6.70 18.36
N ALA A 89 -0.04 -7.36 17.21
CA ALA A 89 0.29 -6.79 15.91
C ALA A 89 -0.52 -5.52 15.59
N LEU A 90 -1.84 -5.55 15.83
CA LEU A 90 -2.71 -4.39 15.59
C LEU A 90 -2.44 -3.24 16.56
N ARG A 91 -2.11 -3.52 17.83
CA ARG A 91 -1.66 -2.48 18.76
C ARG A 91 -0.34 -1.85 18.35
N GLY A 92 0.61 -2.67 17.86
CA GLY A 92 1.85 -2.19 17.25
C GLY A 92 1.58 -1.22 16.10
N LEU A 93 0.67 -1.61 15.20
CA LEU A 93 0.23 -0.75 14.09
C LEU A 93 -0.42 0.55 14.54
N ILE A 94 -1.29 0.53 15.54
CA ILE A 94 -1.85 1.76 16.11
C ILE A 94 -0.74 2.66 16.67
N GLY A 95 0.25 2.08 17.36
CA GLY A 95 1.40 2.81 17.89
C GLY A 95 2.22 3.48 16.78
N PHE A 96 2.55 2.72 15.74
CA PHE A 96 3.25 3.20 14.55
C PHE A 96 2.49 4.35 13.86
N LEU A 97 1.22 4.17 13.55
CA LEU A 97 0.40 5.19 12.88
C LEU A 97 0.29 6.48 13.73
N LYS A 98 0.17 6.36 15.05
CA LYS A 98 0.15 7.52 15.95
C LYS A 98 1.48 8.27 15.97
N ALA A 99 2.61 7.57 15.82
CA ALA A 99 3.93 8.18 15.71
C ALA A 99 4.08 8.92 14.38
N SER A 100 3.79 8.25 13.25
CA SER A 100 3.83 8.87 11.91
C SER A 100 2.90 10.07 11.78
N ARG A 101 1.78 10.11 12.50
CA ARG A 101 0.90 11.28 12.55
C ARG A 101 1.57 12.50 13.18
N ARG A 102 2.42 12.31 14.21
CA ARG A 102 3.13 13.42 14.87
C ARG A 102 4.18 13.98 13.94
N ASP A 103 4.93 13.12 13.26
CA ASP A 103 5.98 13.54 12.32
C ASP A 103 5.43 14.39 11.16
N ASN A 104 4.20 14.12 10.72
CA ASN A 104 3.50 14.92 9.69
C ASN A 104 2.94 16.25 10.19
N GLN A 105 2.80 16.45 11.51
CA GLN A 105 2.33 17.72 12.09
C GLN A 105 3.48 18.68 12.42
N GLU A 106 4.71 18.18 12.42
CA GLU A 106 5.93 18.94 12.69
C GLU A 106 6.66 19.39 11.40
N GLN A 107 6.12 19.06 10.22
CA GLN A 107 6.57 19.52 8.90
C GLN A 107 5.63 20.59 8.32
#